data_AF-A0A316GCW2-F1
#
_entry.id   AF-A0A316GCW2-F1
#
_cell.length_a   1.000
_cell.length_b   1.000
_cell.length_c   1.000
_cell.angle_alpha   90.00
_cell.angle_beta   90.00
_cell.angle_gamma   90.00
#
_symmetry.space_group_name_H-M   'P 1'
#
loop_
_entity.id
_entity.type
_entity.pdbx_description
1 polymer ?
#
loop_
_entity_poly.entity_id
_entity_poly.type
_entity_poly.pdbx_seq_one_letter_code
_entity_poly.pdbx_strand_id
1 'polypeptide(L)'
;MSARPVTAFTDGPVTRVGAILNYAQSRVRDDVLTGLEGEDKDFADSVRAAIFTFANIPERISARDVPRIQRDIAPDDLTLIVAGAGEGDRKAIDFLLDNISKRMAENIREEAKEKKGVTPEDVEAAMIRAVGVIRDLEAAGEIFFVANDA
;
A
#
# COMPACT_ATOMS: atom_id res chain seq x y z
N MET A 1 -1.06 15.02 40.55
CA MET A 1 -0.79 14.87 39.10
C MET A 1 -0.60 13.38 38.85
N SER A 2 -1.59 12.68 38.30
CA SER A 2 -1.45 11.24 37.99
C SER A 2 -0.49 11.07 36.82
N ALA A 3 0.68 10.49 37.09
CA ALA A 3 1.60 10.06 36.05
C ALA A 3 0.92 8.94 35.27
N ARG A 4 0.59 9.20 33.99
CA ARG A 4 0.15 8.14 33.09
C ARG A 4 1.31 7.15 32.95
N PRO A 5 1.06 5.82 33.02
CA PRO A 5 2.10 4.83 32.88
C PRO A 5 2.77 4.97 31.51
N VAL A 6 4.08 4.73 31.47
CA VAL A 6 4.86 4.71 30.23
C VAL A 6 4.28 3.63 29.33
N THR A 7 3.85 4.00 28.12
CA THR A 7 3.30 3.06 27.16
C THR A 7 4.42 2.24 26.55
N ALA A 8 4.18 0.93 26.34
CA ALA A 8 5.15 0.05 25.69
C ALA A 8 5.36 0.41 24.20
N PHE A 9 4.41 1.12 23.61
CA PHE A 9 4.42 1.55 22.22
C PHE A 9 4.18 3.05 22.13
N THR A 10 4.83 3.68 21.15
CA THR A 10 4.65 5.09 20.79
C THR A 10 3.33 5.32 20.06
N ASP A 11 2.92 4.36 19.23
CA ASP A 11 1.72 4.44 18.41
C ASP A 11 0.50 3.80 19.09
N GLY A 12 -0.67 4.37 18.80
CA GLY A 12 -1.96 3.85 19.26
C GLY A 12 -2.32 2.50 18.64
N PRO A 13 -3.25 1.75 19.27
CA PRO A 13 -3.63 0.41 18.83
C PRO A 13 -4.16 0.37 17.39
N VAL A 14 -4.96 1.38 16.99
CA VAL A 14 -5.50 1.52 15.63
C VAL A 14 -4.37 1.56 14.59
N THR A 15 -3.40 2.45 14.78
CA THR A 15 -2.25 2.62 13.89
C THR A 15 -1.43 1.33 13.78
N ARG A 16 -1.19 0.66 14.92
CA ARG A 16 -0.39 -0.57 14.95
C ARG A 16 -1.08 -1.73 14.23
N VAL A 17 -2.38 -1.93 14.47
CA VAL A 17 -3.13 -2.98 13.77
C VAL A 17 -3.20 -2.67 12.27
N GLY A 18 -3.50 -1.42 11.90
CA GLY A 18 -3.49 -1.01 10.50
C GLY A 18 -2.13 -1.24 9.82
N ALA A 19 -1.03 -0.92 10.50
CA ALA A 19 0.33 -1.17 9.99
C ALA A 19 0.60 -2.66 9.73
N ILE A 20 0.16 -3.55 10.62
CA ILE A 20 0.27 -5.01 10.44
C ILE A 20 -0.56 -5.45 9.23
N LEU A 21 -1.79 -4.96 9.12
CA LEU A 21 -2.72 -5.39 8.08
C LEU A 21 -2.34 -4.92 6.67
N ASN A 22 -1.45 -3.92 6.52
CA ASN A 22 -0.88 -3.54 5.23
C ASN A 22 -0.06 -4.68 4.59
N TYR A 23 0.48 -5.60 5.41
CA TYR A 23 1.29 -6.73 4.96
C TYR A 23 0.49 -8.03 4.82
N ALA A 24 -0.80 -8.01 5.16
CA ALA A 24 -1.67 -9.16 5.06
C ALA A 24 -2.28 -9.27 3.66
N GLN A 25 -2.42 -10.51 3.18
CA GLN A 25 -3.29 -10.81 2.03
C GLN A 25 -4.70 -10.28 2.28
N SER A 26 -5.38 -9.87 1.22
CA SER A 26 -6.67 -9.19 1.28
C SER A 26 -7.71 -10.03 1.98
N ARG A 27 -7.76 -11.33 1.68
CA ARG A 27 -8.64 -12.27 2.38
C ARG A 27 -8.41 -12.28 3.89
N VAL A 28 -7.15 -12.39 4.33
CA VAL A 28 -6.81 -12.44 5.76
C VAL A 28 -7.14 -11.11 6.44
N ARG A 29 -6.87 -9.99 5.76
CA ARG A 29 -7.22 -8.65 6.24
C ARG A 29 -8.72 -8.50 6.42
N ASP A 30 -9.51 -8.92 5.43
CA ASP A 30 -10.96 -8.81 5.45
C ASP A 30 -11.58 -9.73 6.52
N ASP A 31 -11.04 -10.94 6.69
CA ASP A 31 -11.43 -11.87 7.75
C ASP A 31 -11.18 -11.26 9.15
N VAL A 32 -10.01 -10.64 9.36
CA VAL A 32 -9.67 -9.96 10.62
C VAL A 32 -10.58 -8.75 10.87
N LEU A 33 -10.80 -7.91 9.85
CA LEU A 33 -11.67 -6.73 9.98
C LEU A 33 -13.12 -7.12 10.27
N THR A 34 -13.62 -8.18 9.64
CA THR A 34 -14.98 -8.71 9.90
C THR A 34 -15.10 -9.21 11.34
N GLY A 35 -14.08 -9.90 11.84
CA GLY A 35 -14.01 -10.32 13.25
C GLY A 35 -14.01 -9.13 14.21
N LEU A 36 -13.24 -8.09 13.90
CA LEU A 36 -13.20 -6.86 14.70
C LEU A 36 -14.55 -6.13 14.69
N GLU A 37 -15.25 -6.07 13.55
CA GLU A 37 -16.57 -5.42 13.45
C GLU A 37 -17.62 -6.06 14.36
N GLY A 38 -17.56 -7.38 14.54
CA GLY A 38 -18.46 -8.10 15.42
C GLY A 38 -18.28 -7.77 16.91
N GLU A 39 -17.07 -7.39 17.31
CA GLU A 39 -16.70 -7.08 18.70
C GLU A 39 -16.75 -5.58 18.99
N ASP A 40 -16.17 -4.77 18.10
CA ASP A 40 -16.08 -3.31 18.21
C ASP A 40 -16.04 -2.68 16.81
N LYS A 41 -17.23 -2.26 16.36
CA LYS A 41 -17.40 -1.64 15.03
C LYS A 41 -16.60 -0.34 14.88
N ASP A 42 -16.61 0.53 15.88
CA ASP A 42 -15.96 1.83 15.79
C ASP A 42 -14.43 1.67 15.70
N PHE A 43 -13.89 0.69 16.43
CA PHE A 43 -12.49 0.32 16.33
C PHE A 43 -12.16 -0.28 14.96
N ALA A 44 -12.99 -1.20 14.44
CA ALA A 44 -12.78 -1.80 13.13
C ALA A 44 -12.79 -0.76 11.99
N ASP A 45 -13.74 0.19 12.05
CA ASP A 45 -13.82 1.31 11.10
C ASP A 45 -12.58 2.21 11.20
N SER A 46 -12.10 2.48 12.40
CA SER A 46 -10.86 3.23 12.62
C SER A 46 -9.62 2.50 12.07
N VAL A 47 -9.52 1.19 12.28
CA VAL A 47 -8.44 0.35 11.74
C VAL A 47 -8.48 0.35 10.22
N ARG A 48 -9.66 0.16 9.63
CA ARG A 48 -9.84 0.19 8.17
C ARG A 48 -9.38 1.51 7.57
N ALA A 49 -9.70 2.64 8.20
CA ALA A 49 -9.24 3.96 7.75
C ALA A 49 -7.72 4.17 7.86
N ALA A 50 -7.05 3.46 8.78
CA ALA A 50 -5.61 3.53 8.99
C ALA A 50 -4.77 2.67 8.02
N ILE A 51 -5.39 1.66 7.39
CA ILE A 51 -4.74 0.78 6.42
C ILE A 51 -4.40 1.59 5.16
N PHE A 52 -3.23 1.30 4.60
CA PHE A 52 -2.78 1.80 3.32
C PHE A 52 -2.61 0.60 2.39
N THR A 53 -3.50 0.51 1.40
CA THR A 53 -3.46 -0.54 0.37
C THR A 53 -2.92 0.01 -0.94
N PHE A 54 -2.53 -0.88 -1.85
CA PHE A 54 -2.05 -0.50 -3.18
C PHE A 54 -3.07 0.36 -3.94
N ALA A 55 -4.35 0.00 -3.86
CA ALA A 55 -5.45 0.76 -4.46
C ALA A 55 -5.57 2.22 -3.94
N ASN A 56 -5.03 2.54 -2.76
CA ASN A 56 -5.09 3.88 -2.18
C ASN A 56 -3.90 4.78 -2.55
N ILE A 57 -2.94 4.28 -3.34
CA ILE A 57 -1.76 5.05 -3.74
C ILE A 57 -2.14 6.41 -4.37
N PRO A 58 -3.08 6.50 -5.33
CA PRO A 58 -3.43 7.78 -5.96
C PRO A 58 -3.95 8.84 -4.99
N GLU A 59 -4.70 8.41 -3.96
CA GLU A 59 -5.31 9.32 -2.99
C GLU A 59 -4.35 9.70 -1.85
N ARG A 60 -3.32 8.89 -1.59
CA ARG A 60 -2.47 9.00 -0.40
C ARG A 60 -1.04 9.44 -0.69
N ILE A 61 -0.61 9.41 -1.95
CA ILE A 61 0.76 9.75 -2.36
C ILE A 61 0.75 11.00 -3.24
N SER A 62 1.70 11.91 -3.00
CA SER A 62 1.92 13.03 -3.90
C SER A 62 2.65 12.56 -5.17
N ALA A 63 2.20 13.02 -6.34
CA ALA A 63 2.85 12.76 -7.63
C ALA A 63 4.38 13.00 -7.63
N ARG A 64 4.85 13.99 -6.87
CA ARG A 64 6.28 14.32 -6.74
C ARG A 64 7.12 13.24 -6.06
N ASP A 65 6.49 12.39 -5.25
CA ASP A 65 7.15 11.36 -4.46
C ASP A 65 7.24 10.03 -5.25
N VAL A 66 6.45 9.87 -6.31
CA VAL A 66 6.44 8.66 -7.16
C VAL A 66 7.83 8.33 -7.73
N PRO A 67 8.62 9.27 -8.27
CA PRO A 67 9.99 8.97 -8.70
C PRO A 67 10.92 8.48 -7.57
N ARG A 68 10.68 8.90 -6.32
CA ARG A 68 11.45 8.41 -5.16
C ARG A 68 11.04 7.00 -4.79
N ILE A 69 9.73 6.75 -4.74
CA ILE A 69 9.15 5.42 -4.47
C ILE A 69 9.62 4.40 -5.51
N GLN A 70 9.54 4.76 -6.80
CA GLN A 70 9.89 3.88 -7.91
C GLN A 70 11.33 3.36 -7.86
N ARG A 71 12.25 4.11 -7.24
CA ARG A 71 13.67 3.70 -7.13
C ARG A 71 13.87 2.53 -6.19
N ASP A 72 12.97 2.34 -5.22
CA ASP A 72 13.11 1.32 -4.17
C ASP A 72 12.16 0.12 -4.40
N ILE A 73 11.19 0.26 -5.31
CA ILE A 73 10.40 -0.87 -5.78
C ILE A 73 11.28 -1.78 -6.64
N ALA A 74 11.26 -3.08 -6.36
CA ALA A 74 11.97 -4.06 -7.18
C ALA A 74 11.45 -3.98 -8.63
N PRO A 75 12.33 -3.92 -9.65
CA PRO A 75 11.89 -3.74 -11.04
C PRO A 75 10.86 -4.78 -11.50
N ASP A 76 11.00 -6.02 -11.04
CA ASP A 76 10.10 -7.11 -11.41
C ASP A 76 8.68 -6.97 -10.81
N ASP A 77 8.57 -6.34 -9.63
CA ASP A 77 7.31 -6.21 -8.90
C ASP A 77 6.33 -5.32 -9.66
N LEU A 78 6.77 -4.14 -10.13
CA LEU A 78 5.87 -3.27 -10.87
C LEU A 78 5.48 -3.86 -12.23
N THR A 79 6.40 -4.54 -12.92
CA THR A 79 6.10 -5.26 -14.16
C THR A 79 5.06 -6.37 -13.91
N LEU A 80 5.20 -7.14 -12.84
CA LEU A 80 4.26 -8.19 -12.44
C LEU A 80 2.87 -7.62 -12.12
N ILE A 81 2.81 -6.51 -11.38
CA ILE A 81 1.57 -5.80 -11.04
C ILE A 81 0.87 -5.34 -12.32
N VAL A 82 1.58 -4.68 -13.23
CA VAL A 82 1.01 -4.19 -14.50
C VAL A 82 0.49 -5.34 -15.37
N ALA A 83 1.14 -6.50 -15.33
CA ALA A 83 0.77 -7.67 -16.12
C ALA A 83 -0.51 -8.37 -15.62
N GLY A 84 -0.78 -8.36 -14.31
CA GLY A 84 -1.82 -9.21 -13.71
C GLY A 84 -2.85 -8.53 -12.83
N ALA A 85 -2.71 -7.26 -12.50
CA ALA A 85 -3.64 -6.58 -11.61
C ALA A 85 -5.02 -6.33 -12.24
N GLY A 86 -6.05 -6.45 -11.40
CA GLY A 86 -7.45 -6.27 -11.79
C GLY A 86 -7.86 -4.80 -11.98
N GLU A 87 -9.16 -4.58 -12.19
CA GLU A 87 -9.71 -3.22 -12.39
C GLU A 87 -9.57 -2.35 -11.13
N GLY A 88 -9.63 -2.95 -9.93
CA GLY A 88 -9.53 -2.23 -8.66
C GLY A 88 -8.21 -1.47 -8.45
N ASP A 89 -7.12 -1.99 -9.01
CA ASP A 89 -5.78 -1.43 -8.87
C ASP A 89 -5.34 -0.58 -10.07
N ARG A 90 -6.20 -0.47 -11.10
CA ARG A 90 -5.85 0.20 -12.36
C ARG A 90 -5.46 1.66 -12.15
N LYS A 91 -6.19 2.38 -11.29
CA LYS A 91 -5.90 3.78 -10.96
C LYS A 91 -4.54 3.95 -10.30
N ALA A 92 -4.17 3.04 -9.39
CA ALA A 92 -2.87 3.04 -8.74
C ALA A 92 -1.74 2.79 -9.74
N ILE A 93 -1.92 1.84 -10.66
CA ILE A 93 -0.97 1.57 -11.74
C ILE A 93 -0.78 2.78 -12.64
N ASP A 94 -1.87 3.37 -13.12
CA ASP A 94 -1.79 4.51 -14.04
C ASP A 94 -1.15 5.71 -13.33
N PHE A 95 -1.51 5.98 -12.07
CA PHE A 95 -0.88 7.02 -11.27
C PHE A 95 0.64 6.82 -11.12
N LEU A 96 1.10 5.59 -10.84
CA LEU A 96 2.53 5.29 -10.73
C LEU A 96 3.24 5.50 -12.07
N LEU A 97 2.67 4.99 -13.16
CA LEU A 97 3.29 5.07 -14.50
C LEU A 97 3.28 6.48 -15.09
N ASP A 98 2.26 7.28 -14.81
CA ASP A 98 2.13 8.65 -15.30
C ASP A 98 3.10 9.63 -14.60
N ASN A 99 3.59 9.26 -13.41
CA ASN A 99 4.47 10.10 -12.59
C ASN A 99 5.93 9.61 -12.55
N ILE A 100 6.32 8.77 -13.50
CA ILE A 100 7.72 8.39 -13.78
C ILE A 100 8.13 8.83 -15.18
N SER A 101 9.39 8.59 -15.58
CA SER A 101 9.82 8.94 -16.94
C SER A 101 9.06 8.12 -17.99
N LYS A 102 8.63 8.77 -19.08
CA LYS A 102 7.90 8.13 -20.19
C LYS A 102 8.57 6.84 -20.69
N ARG A 103 9.89 6.88 -20.89
CA ARG A 103 10.68 5.71 -21.31
C ARG A 103 10.56 4.54 -20.34
N MET A 104 10.62 4.81 -19.03
CA MET A 104 10.51 3.76 -18.00
C MET A 104 9.10 3.17 -17.98
N ALA A 105 8.07 4.01 -18.05
CA ALA A 105 6.70 3.54 -18.12
C ALA A 105 6.43 2.68 -19.36
N GLU A 106 6.96 3.09 -20.53
CA GLU A 106 6.88 2.32 -21.77
C GLU A 106 7.56 0.95 -21.63
N ASN A 107 8.79 0.91 -21.10
CA ASN A 107 9.50 -0.35 -20.85
C ASN A 107 8.72 -1.30 -19.93
N ILE A 108 8.20 -0.80 -18.80
CA ILE A 108 7.40 -1.62 -17.87
C ILE A 108 6.15 -2.18 -18.57
N ARG A 109 5.46 -1.34 -19.36
CA ARG A 109 4.27 -1.76 -20.10
C ARG A 109 4.59 -2.78 -21.19
N GLU A 110 5.77 -2.72 -21.80
CA GLU A 110 6.24 -3.71 -22.79
C GLU A 110 6.60 -5.04 -22.12
N GLU A 111 7.43 -5.01 -21.08
CA GLU A 111 7.82 -6.20 -20.32
C GLU A 111 6.60 -6.91 -19.71
N ALA A 112 5.60 -6.16 -19.24
CA ALA A 112 4.37 -6.72 -18.70
C ALA A 112 3.57 -7.52 -19.74
N LYS A 113 3.60 -7.13 -21.02
CA LYS A 113 2.94 -7.88 -22.12
C LYS A 113 3.65 -9.20 -22.42
N GLU A 114 4.95 -9.28 -22.17
CA GLU A 114 5.76 -10.47 -22.40
C GLU A 114 5.72 -11.45 -21.22
N LYS A 115 5.30 -10.97 -20.04
CA LYS A 115 5.20 -11.76 -18.81
C LYS A 115 4.20 -12.90 -19.00
N LYS A 116 4.63 -14.13 -18.70
CA LYS A 116 3.79 -15.35 -18.76
C LYS A 116 3.72 -15.99 -17.38
N GLY A 117 2.65 -16.74 -17.14
CA GLY A 117 2.47 -17.48 -15.88
C GLY A 117 2.20 -16.56 -14.68
N VAL A 118 1.67 -15.37 -14.91
CA VAL A 118 1.30 -14.43 -13.84
C VAL A 118 0.10 -14.99 -13.08
N THR A 119 0.27 -15.25 -11.79
CA THR A 119 -0.81 -15.70 -10.92
C THR A 119 -1.36 -14.54 -10.08
N PRO A 120 -2.64 -14.55 -9.68
CA PRO A 120 -3.18 -13.53 -8.78
C PRO A 120 -2.44 -13.43 -7.44
N GLU A 121 -1.92 -14.55 -6.93
CA GLU A 121 -1.17 -14.61 -5.67
C GLU A 121 0.19 -13.88 -5.79
N ASP A 122 0.90 -14.09 -6.90
CA ASP A 122 2.17 -13.38 -7.15
C ASP A 122 1.94 -11.87 -7.27
N VAL A 123 0.87 -11.47 -7.96
CA VAL A 123 0.49 -10.06 -8.15
C VAL A 123 0.14 -9.42 -6.80
N GLU A 124 -0.64 -10.09 -5.97
CA GLU A 124 -0.96 -9.60 -4.62
C GLU A 124 0.30 -9.48 -3.75
N ALA A 125 1.20 -10.46 -3.80
CA ALA A 125 2.45 -10.40 -3.07
C ALA A 125 3.34 -9.23 -3.55
N ALA A 126 3.38 -8.95 -4.85
CA ALA A 126 4.10 -7.79 -5.41
C ALA A 126 3.48 -6.46 -4.96
N MET A 127 2.15 -6.36 -4.92
CA MET A 127 1.45 -5.17 -4.42
C MET A 127 1.75 -4.93 -2.93
N ILE A 128 1.77 -5.99 -2.11
CA ILE A 128 2.15 -5.90 -0.70
C ILE A 128 3.59 -5.41 -0.54
N ARG A 129 4.53 -5.92 -1.34
CA ARG A 129 5.92 -5.45 -1.33
C ARG A 129 6.03 -3.98 -1.70
N ALA A 130 5.32 -3.53 -2.75
CA ALA A 130 5.30 -2.13 -3.15
C ALA A 130 4.72 -1.22 -2.05
N VAL A 131 3.65 -1.65 -1.38
CA VAL A 131 3.08 -0.95 -0.21
C VAL A 131 4.09 -0.89 0.94
N GLY A 132 4.83 -1.98 1.19
CA GLY A 132 5.90 -2.04 2.18
C GLY A 132 6.98 -0.98 1.92
N VAL A 133 7.49 -0.89 0.69
CA VAL A 133 8.47 0.13 0.28
C VAL A 133 7.96 1.54 0.59
N ILE A 134 6.71 1.84 0.25
CA ILE A 134 6.11 3.16 0.49
C ILE A 134 6.03 3.45 2.00
N ARG A 135 5.65 2.46 2.81
CA ARG A 135 5.58 2.60 4.27
C ARG A 135 6.97 2.80 4.89
N ASP A 136 7.97 2.09 4.40
CA ASP A 136 9.35 2.24 4.88
C ASP A 136 9.90 3.64 4.57
N LEU A 137 9.60 4.18 3.38
CA LEU A 137 9.95 5.55 3.01
C LEU A 137 9.24 6.60 3.86
N GLU A 138 7.96 6.38 4.18
CA GLU A 138 7.19 7.28 5.05
C GLU A 138 7.72 7.25 6.48
N ALA A 139 8.01 6.05 7.02
CA ALA A 139 8.61 5.88 8.33
C ALA A 139 10.02 6.50 8.44
N ALA A 140 10.78 6.49 7.33
CA ALA A 140 12.07 7.17 7.21
C ALA A 140 11.95 8.70 7.05
N GLY A 141 10.74 9.23 6.86
CA GLY A 141 10.48 10.66 6.62
C GLY A 141 10.95 11.14 5.24
N GLU A 142 11.17 10.22 4.30
CA GLU A 142 11.59 10.54 2.92
C GLU A 142 10.42 10.95 2.04
N ILE A 143 9.22 10.46 2.37
CA ILE A 143 7.96 10.86 1.75
C ILE A 143 6.93 11.11 2.85
N PHE A 144 5.82 11.76 2.50
CA PHE A 144 4.70 11.98 3.43
C PHE A 144 3.39 11.63 2.75
N PHE A 145 2.49 11.01 3.51
CA PHE A 145 1.13 10.82 3.03
C PHE A 145 0.40 12.16 2.94
N VAL A 146 -0.32 12.37 1.83
CA VAL A 146 -1.24 13.50 1.76
C VAL A 146 -2.37 13.26 2.77
N ALA A 147 -2.76 14.33 3.47
CA ALA A 147 -3.90 14.29 4.35
C ALA A 147 -5.15 13.96 3.52
N ASN A 148 -5.92 12.98 3.97
CA ASN A 148 -7.28 12.83 3.48
C ASN A 148 -8.04 14.04 4.01
N ASP A 149 -8.36 15.00 3.15
CA ASP A 149 -9.45 15.93 3.44
C ASP A 149 -10.71 15.07 3.45
N ALA A 150 -11.06 14.57 4.64
CA ALA A 150 -12.27 13.79 4.90
C ALA A 150 -13.54 14.63 4.67
#